data_AF-A0A4Q2Y9B2-F1
#
_entry.id   AF-A0A4Q2Y9B2-F1
#
_cell.length_a   1.000
_cell.length_b   1.000
_cell.length_c   1.000
_cell.angle_alpha   90.00
_cell.angle_beta   90.00
_cell.angle_gamma   90.00
#
_symmetry.space_group_name_H-M   'P 1'
#
loop_
_entity.id
_entity.type
_entity.pdbx_description
1 polymer ?
#
loop_
_entity_poly.entity_id
_entity_poly.type
_entity_poly.pdbx_seq_one_letter_code
_entity_poly.pdbx_strand_id
1 'polypeptide(L)'
;MSHHVTSADIAINGDHLDKSKIAKVKTIAGAVALIGTLVSLYLLFLAPEKIRGCYSYSWLFAFYLFLTLSIGGVFWTLLHNVSNSGWGTSVRRTFENVGSTYGWMMLFAIPLLFPQVQQYLYEWMNTHRAASGNVKEHLHHVDHLLYNKHWFMNTPFWYGRVAFYFIGLTLVIFGLRKLSTDQDTDPNPGTKRLFRARFHSTYTLILFALTITFTGFDFMMGLDYKWFSTMWGVYLFA
;
A
#
# COMPACT_ATOMS: atom_id res chain seq x y z
N MET A 1 21.12 34.95 24.12
CA MET A 1 22.07 33.82 24.01
C MET A 1 21.25 32.57 23.66
N SER A 2 21.15 32.25 22.38
CA SER A 2 20.53 30.99 21.93
C SER A 2 21.46 29.85 22.31
N HIS A 3 21.05 29.01 23.25
CA HIS A 3 21.76 27.77 23.53
C HIS A 3 21.76 26.95 22.24
N HIS A 4 22.91 26.84 21.57
CA HIS A 4 23.06 25.93 20.45
C HIS A 4 23.02 24.52 21.03
N VAL A 5 21.88 23.85 20.93
CA VAL A 5 21.75 22.43 21.28
C VAL A 5 22.65 21.68 20.32
N THR A 6 23.74 21.14 20.83
CA THR A 6 24.66 20.30 20.08
C THR A 6 24.21 18.84 20.18
N SER A 7 24.70 17.98 19.29
CA SER A 7 24.39 16.54 19.32
C SER A 7 24.79 15.87 20.66
N ALA A 8 25.69 16.50 21.42
CA ALA A 8 26.10 16.04 22.75
C ALA A 8 25.06 16.33 23.85
N ASP A 9 24.16 17.30 23.63
CA ASP A 9 23.10 17.68 24.58
C ASP A 9 21.84 16.80 24.43
N ILE A 10 21.81 15.92 23.43
CA ILE A 10 20.71 14.99 23.18
C ILE A 10 20.89 13.78 24.11
N ALA A 11 19.86 13.47 24.89
CA ALA A 11 19.87 12.31 25.78
C ALA A 11 20.24 11.04 25.00
N ILE A 12 21.14 10.22 25.57
CA ILE A 12 21.51 8.91 25.03
C ILE A 12 20.21 8.06 25.02
N ASN A 13 19.68 7.77 23.83
CA ASN A 13 18.37 7.14 23.55
C ASN A 13 17.12 8.07 23.57
N GLY A 14 17.28 9.39 23.54
CA GLY A 14 16.16 10.35 23.48
C GLY A 14 15.35 10.28 22.18
N ASP A 15 15.88 9.62 21.17
CA ASP A 15 15.27 9.30 19.87
C ASP A 15 14.37 8.05 19.92
N HIS A 16 14.47 7.23 20.96
CA HIS A 16 13.64 6.05 21.15
C HIS A 16 12.38 6.38 21.96
N LEU A 17 11.22 6.02 21.41
CA LEU A 17 9.96 6.18 22.11
C LEU A 17 9.87 5.19 23.28
N ASP A 18 9.66 5.71 24.49
CA ASP A 18 9.42 4.88 25.68
C ASP A 18 8.13 4.06 25.50
N LYS A 19 8.30 2.74 25.42
CA LYS A 19 7.20 1.79 25.20
C LYS A 19 6.16 1.84 26.31
N SER A 20 6.55 2.20 27.54
CA SER A 20 5.63 2.29 28.68
C SER A 20 4.61 3.42 28.48
N LYS A 21 5.04 4.55 27.92
CA LYS A 21 4.20 5.74 27.69
C LYS A 21 3.15 5.53 26.61
N ILE A 22 3.40 4.62 25.66
CA ILE A 22 2.44 4.29 24.60
C ILE A 22 1.71 2.96 24.80
N ALA A 23 2.02 2.21 25.86
CA ALA A 23 1.46 0.88 26.07
C ALA A 23 -0.08 0.90 26.08
N LYS A 24 -0.68 1.86 26.81
CA LYS A 24 -2.14 2.01 26.88
C LYS A 24 -2.77 2.29 25.51
N VAL A 25 -2.22 3.24 24.76
CA VAL A 25 -2.70 3.60 23.41
C VAL A 25 -2.57 2.41 22.47
N LYS A 26 -1.43 1.73 22.50
CA LYS A 26 -1.18 0.53 21.69
C LYS A 26 -2.17 -0.59 22.00
N THR A 27 -2.48 -0.83 23.27
CA THR A 27 -3.45 -1.85 23.68
C THR A 27 -4.87 -1.50 23.23
N ILE A 28 -5.30 -0.24 23.41
CA ILE A 28 -6.61 0.22 22.95
C ILE A 28 -6.71 0.10 21.43
N ALA A 29 -5.72 0.58 20.68
CA ALA A 29 -5.68 0.48 19.23
C ALA A 29 -5.69 -0.98 18.76
N GLY A 30 -4.94 -1.86 19.43
CA GLY A 30 -4.93 -3.29 19.14
C GLY A 30 -6.28 -3.96 19.39
N ALA A 31 -6.95 -3.62 20.49
CA ALA A 31 -8.29 -4.13 20.80
C ALA A 31 -9.34 -3.65 19.78
N VAL A 32 -9.31 -2.37 19.41
CA VAL A 32 -10.19 -1.80 18.38
C VAL A 32 -9.93 -2.46 17.03
N ALA A 33 -8.66 -2.67 16.65
CA ALA A 33 -8.30 -3.35 15.41
C ALA A 33 -8.80 -4.81 15.40
N LEU A 34 -8.67 -5.53 16.51
CA LEU A 34 -9.14 -6.91 16.63
C LEU A 34 -10.66 -7.00 16.50
N ILE A 35 -11.40 -6.24 17.32
CA ILE A 35 -12.86 -6.22 17.32
C ILE A 35 -13.36 -5.75 15.95
N GLY A 36 -12.78 -4.67 15.41
CA GLY A 36 -13.09 -4.14 14.09
C GLY A 36 -12.89 -5.19 12.99
N THR A 37 -11.78 -5.92 13.03
CA THR A 37 -11.50 -6.99 12.06
C THR A 37 -12.54 -8.12 12.16
N LEU A 38 -12.87 -8.58 13.36
CA LEU A 38 -13.87 -9.65 13.56
C LEU A 38 -15.25 -9.24 13.03
N VAL A 39 -15.69 -8.01 13.35
CA VAL A 39 -16.95 -7.45 12.84
C VAL A 39 -16.89 -7.33 11.31
N SER A 40 -15.78 -6.83 10.76
CA SER A 40 -15.61 -6.67 9.31
C SER A 40 -15.68 -8.01 8.58
N LEU A 41 -15.05 -9.06 9.10
CA LEU A 41 -15.10 -10.40 8.52
C LEU A 41 -16.51 -10.98 8.55
N TYR A 42 -17.25 -10.79 9.65
CA TYR A 42 -18.66 -11.17 9.71
C TYR A 42 -19.48 -10.43 8.63
N LEU A 43 -19.31 -9.10 8.52
CA LEU A 43 -20.06 -8.27 7.58
C LEU A 43 -19.71 -8.55 6.10
N LEU A 44 -18.48 -8.97 5.79
CA LEU A 44 -18.04 -9.27 4.43
C LEU A 44 -18.48 -10.66 3.96
N PHE A 45 -18.48 -11.66 4.85
CA PHE A 45 -18.65 -13.06 4.44
C PHE A 45 -19.97 -13.67 4.89
N LEU A 46 -20.48 -13.32 6.07
CA LEU A 46 -21.57 -14.03 6.75
C LEU A 46 -22.88 -13.23 6.84
N ALA A 47 -22.83 -11.90 6.68
CA ALA A 47 -24.01 -11.06 6.70
C ALA A 47 -24.93 -11.30 5.48
N PRO A 48 -26.21 -10.88 5.55
CA PRO A 48 -27.12 -10.91 4.41
C PRO A 48 -26.55 -10.16 3.18
N GLU A 49 -26.90 -10.61 1.97
CA GLU A 49 -26.35 -10.10 0.70
C GLU A 49 -26.41 -8.59 0.55
N LYS A 50 -27.53 -7.97 0.92
CA LYS A 50 -27.69 -6.51 0.86
C LYS A 50 -26.63 -5.78 1.70
N ILE A 51 -26.30 -6.29 2.88
CA ILE A 51 -25.31 -5.69 3.78
C ILE A 51 -23.90 -5.95 3.26
N ARG A 52 -23.61 -7.17 2.77
CA ARG A 52 -22.30 -7.51 2.18
C ARG A 52 -21.93 -6.58 1.03
N GLY A 53 -22.90 -6.28 0.15
CA GLY A 53 -22.69 -5.35 -0.96
C GLY A 53 -22.27 -3.95 -0.49
N CYS A 54 -23.10 -3.30 0.32
CA CYS A 54 -22.80 -1.95 0.84
C CYS A 54 -21.49 -1.91 1.65
N TYR A 55 -21.23 -2.95 2.43
CA TYR A 55 -20.04 -3.03 3.26
C TYR A 55 -18.77 -3.30 2.43
N SER A 56 -18.85 -4.03 1.32
CA SER A 56 -17.70 -4.26 0.42
C SER A 56 -17.16 -2.93 -0.15
N TYR A 57 -18.06 -2.02 -0.56
CA TYR A 57 -17.66 -0.67 -0.99
C TYR A 57 -17.05 0.15 0.14
N SER A 58 -17.63 0.06 1.34
CA SER A 58 -17.10 0.75 2.54
C SER A 58 -15.70 0.24 2.93
N TRP A 59 -15.50 -1.08 2.81
CA TRP A 59 -14.21 -1.72 3.03
C TRP A 59 -13.17 -1.27 2.02
N LEU A 60 -13.51 -1.29 0.72
CA LEU A 60 -12.62 -0.83 -0.34
C LEU A 60 -12.22 0.63 -0.14
N PHE A 61 -13.18 1.50 0.19
CA PHE A 61 -12.91 2.91 0.48
C PHE A 61 -11.91 3.08 1.64
N ALA A 62 -12.17 2.45 2.79
CA ALA A 62 -11.29 2.54 3.95
C ALA A 62 -9.91 1.96 3.65
N PHE A 63 -9.85 0.77 3.05
CA PHE A 63 -8.63 0.13 2.62
C PHE A 63 -7.79 1.05 1.73
N TYR A 64 -8.40 1.64 0.70
CA TYR A 64 -7.69 2.45 -0.28
C TYR A 64 -7.19 3.77 0.33
N LEU A 65 -7.97 4.38 1.23
CA LEU A 65 -7.55 5.55 2.00
C LEU A 65 -6.29 5.27 2.83
N PHE A 66 -6.25 4.16 3.57
CA PHE A 66 -5.07 3.81 4.37
C PHE A 66 -3.90 3.29 3.52
N LEU A 67 -4.19 2.71 2.35
CA LEU A 67 -3.19 2.30 1.38
C LEU A 67 -2.44 3.52 0.84
N THR A 68 -3.12 4.60 0.45
CA THR A 68 -2.48 5.82 -0.07
C THR A 68 -1.63 6.51 0.99
N LEU A 69 -2.05 6.51 2.27
CA LEU A 69 -1.22 7.01 3.38
C LEU A 69 0.09 6.21 3.52
N SER A 70 0.00 4.88 3.48
CA SER A 70 1.16 3.99 3.54
C SER A 70 2.11 4.19 2.35
N ILE A 71 1.55 4.26 1.14
CA ILE A 71 2.28 4.51 -0.12
C ILE A 71 2.97 5.87 -0.07
N GLY A 72 2.33 6.90 0.47
CA GLY A 72 2.93 8.23 0.68
C GLY A 72 4.18 8.17 1.57
N GLY A 73 4.16 7.34 2.63
CA GLY A 73 5.34 7.07 3.45
C GLY A 73 6.50 6.47 2.64
N VAL A 74 6.21 5.49 1.78
CA VAL A 74 7.21 4.88 0.87
C VAL A 74 7.77 5.93 -0.10
N PHE A 75 6.90 6.76 -0.69
CA PHE A 75 7.31 7.84 -1.58
C PHE A 75 8.29 8.80 -0.92
N TRP A 76 7.97 9.30 0.26
CA TRP A 76 8.83 10.24 0.98
C TRP A 76 10.18 9.63 1.37
N THR A 77 10.21 8.35 1.75
CA THR A 77 11.47 7.64 1.98
C THR A 77 12.32 7.55 0.72
N LEU A 78 11.72 7.20 -0.42
CA LEU A 78 12.42 7.13 -1.71
C LEU A 78 12.93 8.51 -2.15
N LEU A 79 12.07 9.52 -2.11
CA LEU A 79 12.38 10.88 -2.54
C LEU A 79 13.53 11.47 -1.74
N HIS A 80 13.49 11.37 -0.41
CA HIS A 80 14.56 11.91 0.45
C HIS A 80 15.92 11.25 0.21
N ASN A 81 15.93 9.96 -0.13
CA ASN A 81 17.17 9.27 -0.50
C ASN A 81 17.69 9.79 -1.84
N VAL A 82 16.84 9.88 -2.86
CA VAL A 82 17.24 10.32 -4.22
C VAL A 82 17.68 11.78 -4.23
N SER A 83 16.95 12.67 -3.56
CA SER A 83 17.19 14.11 -3.61
C SER A 83 18.33 14.58 -2.70
N ASN A 84 18.94 13.70 -1.92
CA ASN A 84 19.92 14.06 -0.88
C ASN A 84 19.41 15.20 0.03
N SER A 85 18.15 15.09 0.48
CA SER A 85 17.52 16.14 1.27
C SER A 85 18.15 16.29 2.66
N GLY A 86 18.62 17.49 2.98
CA GLY A 86 19.15 17.82 4.31
C GLY A 86 18.06 17.86 5.40
N TRP A 87 16.89 18.44 5.10
CA TRP A 87 15.77 18.52 6.04
C TRP A 87 15.08 17.17 6.24
N GLY A 88 15.16 16.28 5.24
CA GLY A 88 14.59 14.94 5.31
C GLY A 88 15.19 14.08 6.44
N THR A 89 16.35 14.45 6.98
CA THR A 89 16.99 13.75 8.11
C THR A 89 16.14 13.77 9.38
N SER A 90 15.49 14.91 9.69
CA SER A 90 14.66 15.06 10.90
C SER A 90 13.37 14.26 10.86
N VAL A 91 12.84 13.99 9.67
CA VAL A 91 11.55 13.31 9.45
C VAL A 91 11.69 11.90 8.86
N ARG A 92 12.93 11.46 8.57
CA ARG A 92 13.22 10.17 7.93
C ARG A 92 12.54 9.02 8.66
N ARG A 93 12.69 8.96 9.99
CA ARG A 93 12.14 7.87 10.80
C ARG A 93 10.62 7.85 10.80
N THR A 94 9.98 9.02 10.72
CA THR A 94 8.51 9.14 10.58
C THR A 94 8.04 8.52 9.28
N PHE A 95 8.64 8.89 8.14
CA PHE A 95 8.26 8.33 6.85
C PHE A 95 8.61 6.85 6.69
N GLU A 96 9.74 6.40 7.24
CA GLU A 96 10.07 4.97 7.30
C GLU A 96 9.04 4.19 8.13
N ASN A 97 8.58 4.74 9.25
CA ASN A 97 7.55 4.12 10.08
C ASN A 97 6.20 4.07 9.37
N VAL A 98 5.74 5.17 8.77
CA VAL A 98 4.51 5.22 7.98
C VAL A 98 4.60 4.28 6.79
N GLY A 99 5.68 4.34 6.00
CA GLY A 99 5.91 3.46 4.86
C GLY A 99 5.95 1.98 5.25
N SER A 100 6.49 1.64 6.42
CA SER A 100 6.52 0.24 6.90
C SER A 100 5.12 -0.33 7.17
N THR A 101 4.10 0.52 7.32
CA THR A 101 2.71 0.05 7.43
C THR A 101 2.17 -0.50 6.10
N TYR A 102 2.81 -0.18 4.97
CA TYR A 102 2.44 -0.72 3.65
C TYR A 102 2.44 -2.25 3.61
N GLY A 103 3.42 -2.90 4.25
CA GLY A 103 3.45 -4.38 4.32
C GLY A 103 2.25 -4.97 5.06
N TRP A 104 1.73 -4.25 6.05
CA TRP A 104 0.53 -4.65 6.78
C TRP A 104 -0.76 -4.40 6.01
N MET A 105 -0.77 -3.45 5.05
CA MET A 105 -1.94 -3.23 4.18
C MET A 105 -2.29 -4.46 3.34
N MET A 106 -1.32 -5.36 3.09
CA MET A 106 -1.59 -6.63 2.43
C MET A 106 -2.61 -7.48 3.20
N LEU A 107 -2.57 -7.46 4.54
CA LEU A 107 -3.55 -8.18 5.37
C LEU A 107 -4.96 -7.65 5.16
N PHE A 108 -5.11 -6.33 5.01
CA PHE A 108 -6.40 -5.68 4.76
C PHE A 108 -6.85 -5.78 3.29
N ALA A 109 -5.94 -6.12 2.37
CA ALA A 109 -6.27 -6.46 0.98
C ALA A 109 -6.87 -7.86 0.85
N ILE A 110 -6.60 -8.78 1.80
CA ILE A 110 -7.02 -10.20 1.74
C ILE A 110 -8.52 -10.36 1.42
N PRO A 111 -9.47 -9.65 2.08
CA PRO A 111 -10.88 -9.79 1.76
C PRO A 111 -11.23 -9.44 0.31
N LEU A 112 -10.50 -8.52 -0.32
CA LEU A 112 -10.69 -8.13 -1.73
C LEU A 112 -10.25 -9.22 -2.72
N LEU A 113 -9.52 -10.24 -2.26
CA LEU A 113 -9.08 -11.36 -3.07
C LEU A 113 -10.16 -12.46 -3.21
N PHE A 114 -11.27 -12.35 -2.49
CA PHE A 114 -12.32 -13.37 -2.50
C PHE A 114 -13.45 -13.01 -3.48
N PRO A 115 -13.92 -13.98 -4.29
CA PRO A 115 -15.05 -13.77 -5.21
C PRO A 115 -16.31 -13.23 -4.53
N GLN A 116 -16.55 -13.61 -3.26
CA GLN A 116 -17.69 -13.19 -2.46
C GLN A 116 -17.74 -11.67 -2.21
N VAL A 117 -16.58 -11.01 -2.19
CA VAL A 117 -16.45 -9.56 -2.05
C VAL A 117 -16.35 -8.90 -3.43
N GLN A 118 -15.54 -9.48 -4.31
CA GLN A 118 -15.34 -8.99 -5.68
C GLN A 118 -16.63 -8.89 -6.48
N GLN A 119 -17.59 -9.79 -6.26
CA GLN A 119 -18.86 -9.79 -6.98
C GLN A 119 -19.68 -8.51 -6.80
N TYR A 120 -19.48 -7.80 -5.69
CA TYR A 120 -20.15 -6.53 -5.44
C TYR A 120 -19.37 -5.35 -6.02
N LEU A 121 -18.05 -5.46 -6.11
CA LEU A 121 -17.18 -4.36 -6.49
C LEU A 121 -16.92 -4.27 -7.99
N TYR A 122 -16.69 -5.41 -8.64
CA TYR A 122 -16.12 -5.46 -9.98
C TYR A 122 -17.05 -6.21 -10.94
N GLU A 123 -17.86 -5.46 -11.69
CA GLU A 123 -18.79 -6.00 -12.70
C GLU A 123 -18.05 -6.91 -13.70
N TRP A 124 -16.89 -6.48 -14.18
CA TRP A 124 -16.08 -7.24 -15.14
C TRP A 124 -15.65 -8.62 -14.64
N MET A 125 -15.41 -8.77 -13.32
CA MET A 125 -15.05 -10.07 -12.74
C MET A 125 -16.25 -11.02 -12.72
N ASN A 126 -17.47 -10.51 -12.63
CA ASN A 126 -18.68 -11.33 -12.71
C ASN A 126 -18.91 -11.81 -14.14
N THR A 127 -18.70 -10.93 -15.13
CA THR A 127 -18.75 -11.31 -16.55
C THR A 127 -17.76 -12.43 -16.87
N HIS A 128 -16.54 -12.38 -16.33
CA HIS A 128 -15.58 -13.47 -16.48
C HIS A 128 -16.03 -14.77 -15.82
N ARG A 129 -16.64 -14.69 -14.63
CA ARG A 129 -17.12 -15.87 -13.89
C ARG A 129 -18.35 -16.52 -14.53
N ALA A 130 -19.13 -15.76 -15.30
CA ALA A 130 -20.28 -16.26 -16.04
C ALA A 130 -19.90 -17.08 -17.30
N ALA A 131 -18.63 -17.00 -17.75
CA ALA A 131 -18.17 -17.68 -18.95
C ALA A 131 -18.12 -19.20 -18.75
N SER A 132 -18.92 -19.95 -19.53
CA SER A 132 -18.85 -21.41 -19.62
C SER A 132 -17.77 -21.82 -20.65
N GLY A 133 -16.49 -21.73 -20.28
CA GLY A 133 -15.36 -22.12 -21.14
C GLY A 133 -14.27 -21.06 -21.24
N ASN A 134 -13.78 -20.80 -22.46
CA ASN A 134 -12.76 -19.79 -22.68
C ASN A 134 -13.33 -18.38 -22.43
N VAL A 135 -12.83 -17.71 -21.40
CA VAL A 135 -13.28 -16.36 -21.01
C VAL A 135 -13.16 -15.37 -22.17
N LYS A 136 -12.05 -15.40 -22.91
CA LYS A 136 -11.81 -14.45 -24.00
C LYS A 136 -12.80 -14.63 -25.15
N GLU A 137 -13.12 -15.88 -25.51
CA GLU A 137 -14.11 -16.18 -26.53
C GLU A 137 -15.52 -15.76 -26.10
N HIS A 138 -15.88 -16.03 -24.84
CA HIS A 138 -17.15 -15.57 -24.28
C HIS A 138 -17.30 -14.05 -24.35
N LEU A 139 -16.25 -13.31 -24.00
CA LEU A 139 -16.23 -11.84 -24.05
C LEU A 139 -16.44 -11.29 -25.46
N HIS A 140 -15.95 -11.99 -26.49
CA HIS A 140 -16.14 -11.58 -27.89
C HIS A 140 -17.62 -11.47 -28.27
N HIS A 141 -18.49 -12.26 -27.65
CA HIS A 141 -19.93 -12.27 -27.93
C HIS A 141 -20.77 -11.46 -26.94
N VAL A 142 -20.26 -11.19 -25.74
CA VAL A 142 -21.02 -10.53 -24.65
C VAL A 142 -20.59 -9.08 -24.44
N ASP A 143 -19.28 -8.81 -24.43
CA ASP A 143 -18.74 -7.48 -24.15
C ASP A 143 -17.42 -7.25 -24.91
N HIS A 144 -17.54 -6.60 -26.05
CA HIS A 144 -16.41 -6.28 -26.92
C HIS A 144 -15.41 -5.30 -26.27
N LEU A 145 -15.84 -4.44 -25.34
CA LEU A 145 -14.93 -3.55 -24.62
C LEU A 145 -14.02 -4.35 -23.69
N LEU A 146 -14.61 -5.27 -22.92
CA LEU A 146 -13.86 -6.12 -22.00
C LEU A 146 -12.97 -7.12 -22.76
N TYR A 147 -13.41 -7.60 -23.94
CA TYR A 147 -12.56 -8.37 -24.86
C TYR A 147 -11.27 -7.63 -25.22
N ASN A 148 -11.36 -6.36 -25.61
CA ASN A 148 -10.20 -5.53 -25.94
C ASN A 148 -9.30 -5.26 -24.73
N LYS A 149 -9.89 -5.13 -23.53
CA LYS A 149 -9.14 -4.90 -22.28
C LYS A 149 -8.62 -6.19 -21.64
N HIS A 150 -8.94 -7.37 -22.17
CA HIS A 150 -8.66 -8.66 -21.55
C HIS A 150 -7.17 -8.90 -21.24
N TRP A 151 -6.27 -8.31 -22.04
CA TRP A 151 -4.82 -8.40 -21.79
C TRP A 151 -4.43 -7.85 -20.41
N PHE A 152 -5.12 -6.80 -19.92
CA PHE A 152 -4.92 -6.22 -18.60
C PHE A 152 -5.98 -6.70 -17.60
N MET A 153 -7.24 -6.65 -18.01
CA MET A 153 -8.40 -7.06 -17.23
C MET A 153 -8.65 -8.55 -17.43
N ASN A 154 -7.83 -9.38 -16.80
CA ASN A 154 -8.10 -10.80 -16.62
C ASN A 154 -7.81 -11.19 -15.17
N THR A 155 -8.59 -12.12 -14.65
CA THR A 155 -8.59 -12.45 -13.22
C THR A 155 -7.25 -12.98 -12.73
N PRO A 156 -6.56 -13.93 -13.41
CA PRO A 156 -5.24 -14.39 -12.97
C PRO A 156 -4.17 -13.29 -12.97
N PHE A 157 -4.14 -12.45 -13.99
CA PHE A 157 -3.17 -11.36 -14.08
C PHE A 157 -3.46 -10.28 -13.03
N TRP A 158 -4.72 -9.98 -12.72
CA TRP A 158 -5.09 -9.07 -11.62
C TRP A 158 -4.53 -9.56 -10.28
N TYR A 159 -4.68 -10.85 -9.94
CA TYR A 159 -4.08 -11.41 -8.71
C TYR A 159 -2.56 -11.30 -8.71
N GLY A 160 -1.91 -11.62 -9.85
CA GLY A 160 -0.45 -11.49 -9.99
C GLY A 160 0.03 -10.05 -9.80
N ARG A 161 -0.71 -9.08 -10.33
CA ARG A 161 -0.43 -7.64 -10.16
C ARG A 161 -0.60 -7.19 -8.72
N VAL A 162 -1.71 -7.56 -8.07
CA VAL A 162 -1.94 -7.24 -6.65
C VAL A 162 -0.82 -7.82 -5.78
N ALA A 163 -0.42 -9.08 -6.01
CA ALA A 163 0.71 -9.68 -5.31
C ALA A 163 2.03 -8.93 -5.57
N PHE A 164 2.29 -8.54 -6.82
CA PHE A 164 3.47 -7.75 -7.19
C PHE A 164 3.50 -6.39 -6.47
N TYR A 165 2.38 -5.67 -6.40
CA TYR A 165 2.30 -4.37 -5.72
C TYR A 165 2.66 -4.50 -4.24
N PHE A 166 2.04 -5.47 -3.56
CA PHE A 166 2.25 -5.64 -2.13
C PHE A 166 3.63 -6.20 -1.81
N ILE A 167 4.09 -7.25 -2.48
CA ILE A 167 5.40 -7.86 -2.22
C ILE A 167 6.52 -6.89 -2.61
N GLY A 168 6.45 -6.30 -3.80
CA GLY A 168 7.51 -5.44 -4.35
C GLY A 168 7.81 -4.24 -3.46
N LEU A 169 6.82 -3.38 -3.20
CA LEU A 169 7.01 -2.18 -2.39
C LEU A 169 7.27 -2.50 -0.91
N THR A 170 6.76 -3.62 -0.40
CA THR A 170 7.06 -4.09 0.96
C THR A 170 8.54 -4.44 1.13
N LEU A 171 9.10 -5.21 0.19
CA LEU A 171 10.53 -5.57 0.21
C LEU A 171 11.42 -4.32 0.12
N VAL A 172 11.02 -3.33 -0.69
CA VAL A 172 11.72 -2.05 -0.80
C VAL A 172 11.74 -1.32 0.53
N ILE A 173 10.58 -1.07 1.14
CA ILE A 173 10.53 -0.22 2.35
C ILE A 173 11.21 -0.88 3.54
N PHE A 174 11.04 -2.20 3.72
CA PHE A 174 11.76 -2.94 4.77
C PHE A 174 13.26 -3.00 4.50
N GLY A 175 13.69 -3.15 3.25
CA GLY A 175 15.11 -3.11 2.87
C GLY A 175 15.76 -1.76 3.15
N LEU A 176 15.10 -0.66 2.75
CA LEU A 176 15.58 0.71 2.99
C LEU A 176 15.62 1.04 4.48
N ARG A 177 14.55 0.69 5.22
CA ARG A 177 14.51 0.86 6.68
C ARG A 177 15.63 0.08 7.35
N LYS A 178 15.88 -1.17 6.95
CA LYS A 178 16.98 -1.97 7.49
C LYS A 178 18.33 -1.29 7.27
N LEU A 179 18.59 -0.80 6.05
CA LEU A 179 19.82 -0.06 5.77
C LEU A 179 19.96 1.19 6.64
N SER A 180 18.86 1.92 6.89
CA SER A 180 18.89 3.09 7.76
C SER A 180 19.12 2.73 9.23
N THR A 181 18.40 1.74 9.77
CA THR A 181 18.55 1.33 11.17
C THR A 181 19.91 0.72 11.44
N ASP A 182 20.45 -0.05 10.48
CA ASP A 182 21.77 -0.65 10.62
C ASP A 182 22.85 0.44 10.70
N GLN A 183 22.66 1.59 10.01
CA GLN A 183 23.56 2.75 10.04
C GLN A 183 23.61 3.41 11.42
N ASP A 184 22.48 3.45 12.15
CA ASP A 184 22.41 4.03 13.50
C ASP A 184 23.20 3.19 14.53
N THR A 185 23.26 1.87 14.31
CA THR A 185 23.94 0.91 15.21
C THR A 185 25.36 0.54 14.78
N ASP A 186 25.90 1.19 13.75
CA ASP A 186 27.22 0.88 13.21
C ASP A 186 28.33 1.36 14.16
N PRO A 187 29.23 0.48 14.66
CA PRO A 187 30.37 0.92 15.46
C PRO A 187 31.37 1.77 14.66
N ASN A 188 31.37 1.66 13.33
CA ASN A 188 32.21 2.47 12.44
C ASN A 188 31.33 3.14 11.37
N PRO A 189 30.59 4.20 11.74
CA PRO A 189 29.60 4.81 10.87
C PRO A 189 30.25 5.37 9.60
N GLY A 190 29.82 4.85 8.44
CA GLY A 190 30.30 5.26 7.13
C GLY A 190 29.18 5.57 6.14
N THR A 191 29.53 6.03 4.95
CA THR A 191 28.57 6.45 3.91
C THR A 191 28.11 5.32 2.98
N LYS A 192 28.67 4.11 3.12
CA LYS A 192 28.40 2.97 2.23
C LYS A 192 26.91 2.57 2.21
N ARG A 193 26.26 2.52 3.38
CA ARG A 193 24.83 2.18 3.51
C ARG A 193 23.95 3.28 2.92
N LEU A 194 24.32 4.54 3.14
CA LEU A 194 23.66 5.69 2.55
C LEU A 194 23.69 5.62 1.01
N PHE A 195 24.86 5.43 0.40
CA PHE A 195 24.96 5.31 -1.06
C PHE A 195 24.17 4.12 -1.60
N ARG A 196 24.15 3.00 -0.89
CA ARG A 196 23.33 1.83 -1.25
C ARG A 196 21.83 2.15 -1.20
N ALA A 197 21.36 2.84 -0.16
CA ALA A 197 19.97 3.27 -0.05
C ALA A 197 19.58 4.24 -1.18
N ARG A 198 20.47 5.16 -1.56
CA ARG A 198 20.27 6.07 -2.71
C ARG A 198 20.13 5.31 -4.01
N PHE A 199 21.08 4.42 -4.29
CA PHE A 199 21.08 3.60 -5.51
C PHE A 199 19.79 2.79 -5.64
N HIS A 200 19.38 2.12 -4.55
CA HIS A 200 18.13 1.36 -4.54
C HIS A 200 16.87 2.23 -4.64
N SER A 201 16.91 3.47 -4.15
CA SER A 201 15.78 4.39 -4.25
C SER A 201 15.58 4.94 -5.67
N THR A 202 16.66 5.16 -6.44
CA THR A 202 16.59 5.76 -7.79
C THR A 202 15.75 4.95 -8.76
N TYR A 203 16.07 3.66 -8.97
CA TYR A 203 15.29 2.83 -9.90
C TYR A 203 13.91 2.48 -9.33
N THR A 204 13.80 2.38 -8.01
CA THR A 204 12.53 2.04 -7.36
C THR A 204 11.51 3.17 -7.47
N LEU A 205 11.95 4.43 -7.52
CA LEU A 205 11.04 5.57 -7.73
C LEU A 205 10.28 5.47 -9.06
N ILE A 206 10.93 4.94 -10.10
CA ILE A 206 10.29 4.68 -11.41
C ILE A 206 9.24 3.58 -11.27
N LEU A 207 9.61 2.46 -10.63
CA LEU A 207 8.70 1.34 -10.38
C LEU A 207 7.52 1.76 -9.49
N PHE A 208 7.75 2.66 -8.54
CA PHE A 208 6.75 3.23 -7.66
C PHE A 208 5.70 4.01 -8.45
N ALA A 209 6.10 4.90 -9.37
CA ALA A 209 5.18 5.69 -10.18
C ALA A 209 4.25 4.81 -11.04
N LEU A 210 4.78 3.71 -11.58
CA LEU A 210 3.97 2.71 -12.29
C LEU A 210 3.03 1.97 -11.32
N THR A 211 3.55 1.55 -10.18
CA THR A 211 2.79 0.78 -9.19
C THR A 211 1.59 1.56 -8.66
N ILE A 212 1.75 2.82 -8.26
CA ILE A 212 0.63 3.64 -7.76
C ILE A 212 -0.42 3.91 -8.85
N THR A 213 0.01 4.07 -10.09
CA THR A 213 -0.90 4.24 -11.23
C THR A 213 -1.74 2.99 -11.43
N PHE A 214 -1.10 1.81 -11.47
CA PHE A 214 -1.82 0.57 -11.70
C PHE A 214 -2.64 0.11 -10.50
N THR A 215 -2.26 0.40 -9.25
CA THR A 215 -3.14 0.16 -8.09
C THR A 215 -4.40 1.01 -8.19
N GLY A 216 -4.30 2.25 -8.67
CA GLY A 216 -5.44 3.10 -9.01
C GLY A 216 -6.34 2.51 -10.09
N PHE A 217 -5.75 1.88 -11.10
CA PHE A 217 -6.52 1.21 -12.14
C PHE A 217 -7.21 -0.04 -11.62
N ASP A 218 -6.53 -0.87 -10.83
CA ASP A 218 -7.04 -2.15 -10.38
C ASP A 218 -8.09 -2.06 -9.27
N PHE A 219 -7.92 -1.15 -8.30
CA PHE A 219 -8.83 -1.04 -7.16
C PHE A 219 -9.93 0.00 -7.35
N MET A 220 -9.65 1.10 -8.06
CA MET A 220 -10.61 2.21 -8.18
C MET A 220 -11.23 2.27 -9.57
N MET A 221 -10.44 2.44 -10.62
CA MET A 221 -10.97 2.51 -11.99
C MET A 221 -11.64 1.20 -12.41
N GLY A 222 -11.16 0.06 -11.88
CA GLY A 222 -11.74 -1.26 -12.12
C GLY A 222 -13.18 -1.42 -11.62
N LEU A 223 -13.67 -0.54 -10.73
CA LEU A 223 -15.08 -0.52 -10.31
C LEU A 223 -16.00 -0.25 -11.51
N ASP A 224 -15.61 0.67 -12.39
CA ASP A 224 -16.26 0.93 -13.66
C ASP A 224 -15.25 0.81 -14.80
N TYR A 225 -15.14 -0.41 -15.33
CA TYR A 225 -14.24 -0.71 -16.44
C TYR A 225 -14.61 -0.02 -17.76
N LYS A 226 -15.78 0.61 -17.87
CA LYS A 226 -16.20 1.34 -19.07
C LYS A 226 -15.57 2.74 -19.11
N TRP A 227 -15.34 3.33 -17.94
CA TRP A 227 -14.66 4.61 -17.80
C TRP A 227 -13.13 4.49 -17.89
N PHE A 228 -12.46 5.55 -18.35
CA PHE A 228 -10.99 5.63 -18.37
C PHE A 228 -10.49 7.06 -18.15
N SER A 229 -9.34 7.21 -17.48
CA SER A 229 -8.67 8.49 -17.31
C SER A 229 -7.17 8.31 -17.12
N THR A 230 -6.38 9.00 -17.95
CA THR A 230 -4.91 8.98 -17.83
C THR A 230 -4.41 9.73 -16.61
N MET A 231 -5.14 10.75 -16.14
CA MET A 231 -4.76 11.59 -15.00
C MET A 231 -5.08 10.92 -13.65
N TRP A 232 -5.82 9.81 -13.65
CA TRP A 232 -6.25 9.16 -12.40
C TRP A 232 -5.08 8.73 -11.52
N GLY A 233 -4.02 8.15 -12.11
CA GLY A 233 -2.82 7.76 -11.35
C GLY A 233 -2.11 8.96 -10.72
N VAL A 234 -2.06 10.10 -11.42
CA VAL A 234 -1.44 11.33 -10.92
C VAL A 234 -2.30 11.97 -9.84
N TYR A 235 -3.63 11.97 -10.00
CA TYR A 235 -4.57 12.43 -8.98
C TYR A 235 -4.44 11.66 -7.67
N LEU A 236 -4.19 10.35 -7.74
CA LEU A 236 -3.95 9.52 -6.57
C LEU A 236 -2.57 9.72 -5.94
N PHE A 237 -1.60 10.14 -6.75
CA PHE A 237 -0.23 10.42 -6.30
C PHE A 237 -0.12 11.76 -5.58
N ALA A 238 -0.80 12.79 -6.10
CA ALA A 238 -0.78 14.16 -5.58
C ALA A 238 -1.56 14.29 -4.27
#